data_AF-A0A2V8KZA8-F1
#
_entry.id   AF-A0A2V8KZA8-F1
#
_cell.length_a   1.000
_cell.length_b   1.000
_cell.length_c   1.000
_cell.angle_alpha   90.00
_cell.angle_beta   90.00
_cell.angle_gamma   90.00
#
_symmetry.space_group_name_H-M   'P 1'
#
loop_
_entity.id
_entity.type
_entity.pdbx_description
1 polymer ?
#
loop_
_entity_poly.entity_id
_entity_poly.type
_entity_poly.pdbx_seq_one_letter_code
_entity_poly.pdbx_strand_id
1 'polypeptide(L)'
;MRIRWGLRPVTLVFAMLLFSLMMTLPIVAQQRQQARPAGPAQPTPRRADGTVNLGSTEPNKGFFSGRQHWGYEEVLKDPKEGIPYQPWAKALREFRQGTLSKYDPEGFCLPPGGPRAMHTDQLHVIERFSRPDLMTLHYEATIDDPGAYTRPWTIAFDLSWNPNGEIMEYICQENNLWLKRLLKQVPE
;
A
#
# COMPACT_ATOMS: atom_id res chain seq x y z
N MET A 1 60.60 1.47 -31.51
CA MET A 1 59.22 1.01 -31.29
C MET A 1 58.45 2.13 -30.57
N ARG A 2 57.57 2.87 -31.26
CA ARG A 2 56.81 4.01 -30.69
C ARG A 2 55.36 3.58 -30.50
N ILE A 3 54.90 3.46 -29.27
CA ILE A 3 53.50 3.14 -28.95
C ILE A 3 52.70 4.45 -28.97
N ARG A 4 51.76 4.58 -29.91
CA ARG A 4 50.84 5.73 -29.98
C ARG A 4 49.63 5.45 -29.08
N TRP A 5 49.64 6.00 -27.87
CA TRP A 5 48.42 6.11 -27.05
C TRP A 5 47.67 7.38 -27.49
N GLY A 6 46.47 7.24 -28.02
CA GLY A 6 45.73 8.40 -28.52
C GLY A 6 44.30 8.08 -28.94
N LEU A 7 43.45 7.74 -27.98
CA LEU A 7 42.02 8.00 -28.15
C LEU A 7 41.81 9.50 -27.98
N ARG A 8 41.27 10.15 -29.02
CA ARG A 8 41.04 11.60 -29.06
C ARG A 8 40.01 11.99 -27.99
N PRO A 9 40.17 13.11 -27.26
CA PRO A 9 39.26 13.51 -26.18
C PRO A 9 37.81 13.69 -26.62
N VAL A 10 37.57 14.01 -27.89
CA VAL A 10 36.23 14.11 -28.50
C VAL A 10 35.48 12.76 -28.49
N THR A 11 36.19 11.65 -28.66
CA THR A 11 35.59 10.31 -28.68
C THR A 11 35.11 9.88 -27.28
N LEU A 12 35.80 10.32 -26.22
CA LEU A 12 35.43 10.04 -24.83
C LEU A 12 34.20 10.84 -24.39
N VAL A 13 34.10 12.12 -24.78
CA VAL A 13 32.94 12.95 -24.45
C VAL A 13 31.67 12.45 -25.15
N PHE A 14 31.77 12.05 -26.42
CA PHE A 14 30.64 11.47 -27.15
C PHE A 14 30.18 10.14 -26.55
N ALA A 15 31.13 9.28 -26.14
CA ALA A 15 30.82 8.02 -25.48
C ALA A 15 30.14 8.23 -24.11
N MET A 16 30.55 9.24 -23.32
CA MET A 16 29.90 9.57 -22.05
C MET A 16 28.50 10.14 -22.21
N LEU A 17 28.26 10.99 -23.22
CA LEU A 17 26.92 11.53 -23.51
C LEU A 17 25.94 10.44 -23.99
N LEU A 18 26.40 9.54 -24.86
CA LEU A 18 25.62 8.36 -25.27
C LEU A 18 25.31 7.44 -24.07
N PHE A 19 26.29 7.20 -23.20
CA PHE A 19 26.09 6.36 -22.01
C PHE A 19 25.10 6.99 -21.01
N SER A 20 25.16 8.31 -20.81
CA SER A 20 24.21 9.04 -19.97
C SER A 20 22.78 9.05 -20.55
N LEU A 21 22.65 9.13 -21.89
CA LEU A 21 21.36 9.03 -22.57
C LEU A 21 20.76 7.61 -22.49
N MET A 22 21.59 6.56 -22.53
CA MET A 22 21.12 5.18 -22.38
C MET A 22 20.74 4.80 -20.94
N MET A 23 21.30 5.48 -19.92
CA MET A 23 20.94 5.23 -18.51
C MET A 23 19.63 5.92 -18.06
N THR A 24 19.16 6.95 -18.77
CA THR A 24 17.91 7.66 -18.40
C THR A 24 16.64 7.04 -19.01
N LEU A 25 16.74 6.32 -20.13
CA LEU A 25 15.62 5.64 -20.77
C LEU A 25 14.95 4.51 -19.95
N PRO A 26 15.66 3.66 -19.18
CA PRO A 26 14.98 2.61 -18.39
C PRO A 26 14.18 3.17 -17.21
N ILE A 27 14.50 4.37 -16.71
CA ILE A 27 13.77 4.97 -15.57
C ILE A 27 12.32 5.31 -15.96
N VAL A 28 12.10 5.80 -17.18
CA VAL A 28 10.75 6.11 -17.68
C VAL A 28 9.94 4.84 -17.98
N ALA A 29 10.61 3.76 -18.39
CA ALA A 29 9.95 2.48 -18.68
C ALA A 29 9.50 1.73 -17.42
N GLN A 30 10.26 1.83 -16.32
CA GLN A 30 9.94 1.14 -15.07
C GLN A 30 8.68 1.68 -14.38
N GLN A 31 8.33 2.95 -14.62
CA GLN A 31 7.13 3.55 -14.05
C GLN A 31 5.83 3.05 -14.70
N ARG A 32 5.91 2.31 -15.82
CA ARG A 32 4.76 1.79 -16.57
C ARG A 32 4.16 0.49 -16.01
N GLN A 33 4.83 -0.17 -15.05
CA GLN A 33 4.41 -1.48 -14.53
C GLN A 33 3.19 -1.43 -13.58
N GLN A 34 2.80 -0.27 -13.08
CA GLN A 34 1.61 -0.11 -12.22
C GLN A 34 0.37 0.40 -12.94
N ALA A 35 0.45 0.69 -14.24
CA ALA A 35 -0.70 1.17 -14.99
C ALA A 35 -1.64 0.00 -15.31
N ARG A 36 -2.95 0.17 -15.02
CA ARG A 36 -4.01 -0.71 -15.49
C ARG A 36 -3.78 -1.05 -16.98
N PRO A 37 -3.93 -2.31 -17.41
CA PRO A 37 -3.79 -2.65 -18.82
C PRO A 37 -4.74 -1.78 -19.65
N ALA A 38 -4.21 -1.08 -20.65
CA ALA A 38 -5.00 -0.21 -21.51
C ALA A 38 -5.94 -1.06 -22.36
N GLY A 39 -7.25 -0.93 -22.12
CA GLY A 39 -8.31 -1.65 -22.83
C GLY A 39 -9.69 -1.39 -22.20
N PRO A 40 -10.78 -1.80 -22.86
CA PRO A 40 -12.12 -1.71 -22.28
C PRO A 40 -12.21 -2.54 -21.00
N ALA A 41 -12.97 -2.05 -20.01
CA ALA A 41 -13.17 -2.76 -18.75
C ALA A 41 -13.80 -4.14 -19.02
N GLN A 42 -13.12 -5.19 -18.58
CA GLN A 42 -13.64 -6.55 -18.69
C GLN A 42 -14.76 -6.74 -17.65
N PRO A 43 -15.81 -7.51 -17.97
CA PRO A 43 -16.98 -7.65 -17.12
C PRO A 43 -16.65 -8.31 -15.78
N THR A 44 -17.50 -8.07 -14.77
CA THR A 44 -17.43 -8.73 -13.46
C THR A 44 -17.40 -10.25 -13.63
N PRO A 45 -16.35 -10.93 -13.16
CA PRO A 45 -16.30 -12.38 -13.14
C PRO A 45 -17.38 -12.97 -12.23
N ARG A 46 -18.00 -14.05 -12.70
CA ARG A 46 -19.05 -14.77 -11.96
C ARG A 46 -18.66 -16.23 -11.79
N ARG A 47 -19.13 -16.84 -10.71
CA ARG A 47 -19.03 -18.29 -10.50
C ARG A 47 -20.07 -19.02 -11.37
N ALA A 48 -19.98 -20.35 -11.42
CA ALA A 48 -20.93 -21.18 -12.15
C ALA A 48 -22.38 -21.02 -11.69
N ASP A 49 -22.60 -20.65 -10.41
CA ASP A 49 -23.91 -20.35 -9.84
C ASP A 49 -24.42 -18.92 -10.15
N GLY A 50 -23.68 -18.14 -10.93
CA GLY A 50 -24.01 -16.76 -11.29
C GLY A 50 -23.64 -15.71 -10.24
N THR A 51 -23.18 -16.10 -9.05
CA THR A 51 -22.73 -15.16 -8.01
C THR A 51 -21.45 -14.44 -8.43
N VAL A 52 -21.25 -13.22 -7.92
CA VAL A 52 -20.02 -12.46 -8.18
C VAL A 52 -18.83 -13.21 -7.59
N ASN A 53 -17.80 -13.41 -8.41
CA ASN A 53 -16.54 -13.96 -7.95
C ASN A 53 -15.66 -12.84 -7.38
N LEU A 54 -15.50 -12.79 -6.06
CA LEU A 54 -14.64 -11.82 -5.37
C LEU A 54 -13.16 -12.28 -5.26
N GLY A 55 -12.86 -13.51 -5.69
CA GLY A 55 -11.52 -14.09 -5.62
C GLY A 55 -10.87 -14.21 -6.99
N SER A 56 -9.98 -15.18 -7.11
CA SER A 56 -9.31 -15.45 -8.38
C SER A 56 -10.25 -16.00 -9.44
N THR A 57 -9.99 -15.63 -10.69
CA THR A 57 -10.61 -16.23 -11.87
C THR A 57 -10.00 -17.57 -12.26
N GLU A 58 -8.80 -17.89 -11.76
CA GLU A 58 -8.10 -19.15 -11.99
C GLU A 58 -7.58 -19.74 -10.67
N PRO A 59 -7.57 -21.06 -10.47
CA PRO A 59 -7.04 -21.65 -9.24
C PRO A 59 -5.61 -21.18 -8.95
N ASN A 60 -5.37 -20.70 -7.72
CA ASN A 60 -4.07 -20.28 -7.20
C ASN A 60 -3.32 -19.20 -8.00
N LYS A 61 -4.01 -18.39 -8.80
CA LYS A 61 -3.38 -17.28 -9.52
C LYS A 61 -3.86 -15.93 -9.06
N GLY A 62 -2.92 -15.01 -8.88
CA GLY A 62 -3.22 -13.60 -8.69
C GLY A 62 -3.94 -13.26 -7.39
N PHE A 63 -3.91 -11.98 -7.05
CA PHE A 63 -4.59 -11.46 -5.88
C PHE A 63 -4.98 -10.00 -6.09
N PHE A 64 -5.90 -9.50 -5.26
CA PHE A 64 -6.21 -8.09 -5.19
C PHE A 64 -5.18 -7.37 -4.32
N SER A 65 -4.49 -6.39 -4.90
CA SER A 65 -3.53 -5.56 -4.20
C SER A 65 -4.00 -4.11 -4.17
N GLY A 66 -3.83 -3.49 -3.00
CA GLY A 66 -4.15 -2.08 -2.79
C GLY A 66 -2.91 -1.24 -2.60
N ARG A 67 -3.07 0.07 -2.76
CA ARG A 67 -2.09 1.02 -2.23
C ARG A 67 -2.08 0.90 -0.70
N GLN A 68 -0.90 0.95 -0.09
CA GLN A 68 -0.78 1.09 1.36
C GLN A 68 -1.21 2.51 1.76
N HIS A 69 -2.15 2.61 2.70
CA HIS A 69 -2.67 3.87 3.24
C HIS A 69 -2.10 4.09 4.65
N TRP A 70 -1.53 5.26 4.91
CA TRP A 70 -0.85 5.55 6.19
C TRP A 70 -1.79 6.08 7.27
N GLY A 71 -3.03 6.42 6.89
CA GLY A 71 -4.08 6.81 7.80
C GLY A 71 -5.44 6.67 7.14
N TYR A 72 -6.48 6.55 7.95
CA TYR A 72 -7.85 6.44 7.48
C TYR A 72 -8.33 7.69 6.74
N GLU A 73 -7.75 8.86 7.04
CA GLU A 73 -8.05 10.13 6.37
C GLU A 73 -7.88 10.08 4.85
N GLU A 74 -6.96 9.25 4.36
CA GLU A 74 -6.71 9.09 2.91
C GLU A 74 -7.86 8.40 2.18
N VAL A 75 -8.67 7.63 2.91
CA VAL A 75 -9.68 6.72 2.36
C VAL A 75 -11.05 6.93 3.01
N LEU A 76 -11.27 8.06 3.68
CA LEU A 76 -12.59 8.39 4.20
C LEU A 76 -13.58 8.50 3.06
N LYS A 77 -14.72 7.81 3.22
CA LYS A 77 -15.85 7.97 2.30
C LYS A 77 -16.40 9.40 2.32
N ASP A 78 -16.44 10.00 3.51
CA ASP A 78 -16.96 11.35 3.75
C ASP A 78 -15.88 12.24 4.43
N PRO A 79 -14.85 12.70 3.70
CA PRO A 79 -13.68 13.36 4.29
C PRO A 79 -13.98 14.70 4.96
N LYS A 80 -15.07 15.38 4.56
CA LYS A 80 -15.49 16.67 5.14
C LYS A 80 -15.91 16.53 6.61
N GLU A 81 -16.42 15.37 7.00
CA GLU A 81 -16.87 15.15 8.38
C GLU A 81 -15.72 14.73 9.31
N GLY A 82 -14.57 14.35 8.74
CA GLY A 82 -13.44 13.81 9.48
C GLY A 82 -13.74 12.50 10.20
N ILE A 83 -12.79 12.04 11.01
CA ILE A 83 -12.97 10.85 11.84
C ILE A 83 -13.57 11.29 13.18
N PRO A 84 -14.73 10.73 13.59
CA PRO A 84 -15.48 11.18 14.76
C PRO A 84 -14.92 10.57 16.05
N TYR A 85 -13.65 10.84 16.37
CA TYR A 85 -13.04 10.34 17.60
C TYR A 85 -13.74 10.88 18.86
N GLN A 86 -13.82 10.05 19.89
CA GLN A 86 -13.95 10.53 21.27
C GLN A 86 -12.69 11.33 21.66
N PRO A 87 -12.77 12.32 22.57
CA PRO A 87 -11.62 13.16 22.93
C PRO A 87 -10.41 12.36 23.42
N TRP A 88 -10.63 11.34 24.25
CA TRP A 88 -9.56 10.48 24.77
C TRP A 88 -8.89 9.67 23.66
N ALA A 89 -9.69 9.14 22.71
CA ALA A 89 -9.21 8.32 21.60
C ALA A 89 -8.38 9.15 20.63
N LYS A 90 -8.82 10.39 20.37
CA LYS A 90 -8.06 11.37 19.60
C LYS A 90 -6.71 11.67 20.25
N ALA A 91 -6.70 11.98 21.55
CA ALA A 91 -5.46 12.28 22.28
C ALA A 91 -4.49 11.09 22.27
N LEU A 92 -4.99 9.86 22.46
CA LEU A 92 -4.17 8.65 22.40
C LEU A 92 -3.62 8.40 21.00
N ARG A 93 -4.41 8.65 19.95
CA ARG A 93 -3.96 8.58 18.55
C ARG A 93 -2.80 9.54 18.31
N GLU A 94 -2.98 10.80 18.67
CA GLU A 94 -1.99 11.86 18.48
C GLU A 94 -0.70 11.54 19.26
N PHE A 95 -0.82 11.03 20.48
CA PHE A 95 0.33 10.55 21.27
C PHE A 95 1.06 9.40 20.59
N ARG A 96 0.34 8.38 20.09
CA ARG A 96 0.94 7.24 19.38
C ARG A 96 1.65 7.69 18.11
N GLN A 97 1.00 8.52 17.29
CA GLN A 97 1.61 9.06 16.07
C GLN A 97 2.83 9.92 16.38
N GLY A 98 2.74 10.81 17.38
CA GLY A 98 3.86 11.68 17.81
C GLY A 98 5.02 10.93 18.46
N THR A 99 4.80 9.71 18.96
CA THR A 99 5.84 8.84 19.51
C THR A 99 6.25 7.70 18.56
N LEU A 100 5.82 7.75 17.30
CA LEU A 100 6.08 6.71 16.29
C LEU A 100 5.68 5.30 16.78
N SER A 101 4.56 5.21 17.50
CA SER A 101 4.06 3.98 18.11
C SER A 101 5.11 3.27 18.98
N LYS A 102 6.00 4.02 19.64
CA LYS A 102 7.12 3.50 20.47
C LYS A 102 6.71 2.37 21.43
N TYR A 103 5.49 2.43 21.97
CA TYR A 103 4.99 1.51 22.98
C TYR A 103 4.14 0.37 22.40
N ASP A 104 3.94 0.32 21.09
CA ASP A 104 3.31 -0.81 20.42
C ASP A 104 4.39 -1.84 20.04
N PRO A 105 4.33 -3.08 20.54
CA PRO A 105 5.29 -4.12 20.16
C PRO A 105 5.28 -4.44 18.66
N GLU A 106 4.25 -4.03 17.91
CA GLU A 106 4.15 -4.16 16.45
C GLU A 106 4.23 -2.80 15.72
N GLY A 107 4.52 -1.71 16.43
CA GLY A 107 4.47 -0.34 15.89
C GLY A 107 5.44 -0.06 14.74
N PHE A 108 6.44 -0.93 14.53
CA PHE A 108 7.43 -0.82 13.46
C PHE A 108 7.34 -1.97 12.43
N CYS A 109 6.45 -2.94 12.65
CA CYS A 109 6.11 -3.93 11.64
C CYS A 109 5.41 -3.28 10.43
N LEU A 110 5.29 -4.01 9.31
CA LEU A 110 4.30 -3.62 8.29
C LEU A 110 2.96 -3.36 8.97
N PRO A 111 2.29 -2.27 8.57
CA PRO A 111 1.23 -1.69 9.37
C PRO A 111 0.20 -2.75 9.72
N PRO A 112 -0.15 -2.90 11.00
CA PRO A 112 -1.25 -3.76 11.36
C PRO A 112 -2.49 -3.31 10.60
N GLY A 113 -3.29 -4.26 10.11
CA GLY A 113 -4.56 -3.95 9.46
C GLY A 113 -5.35 -2.96 10.32
N GLY A 114 -5.91 -1.94 9.68
CA GLY A 114 -6.45 -0.74 10.34
C GLY A 114 -7.19 -1.00 11.67
N PRO A 115 -8.13 -1.97 11.75
CA PRO A 115 -8.87 -2.25 12.96
C PRO A 115 -7.98 -2.46 14.18
N ARG A 116 -6.89 -3.24 14.07
CA ARG A 116 -6.00 -3.56 15.21
C ARG A 116 -5.35 -2.32 15.82
N ALA A 117 -5.01 -1.33 14.99
CA ALA A 117 -4.26 -0.17 15.48
C ALA A 117 -5.10 0.71 16.44
N MET A 118 -6.42 0.81 16.22
CA MET A 118 -7.25 1.85 16.84
C MET A 118 -8.70 1.40 17.07
N HIS A 119 -8.90 0.49 18.04
CA HIS A 119 -10.23 0.02 18.45
C HIS A 119 -10.30 -0.28 19.95
N THR A 120 -11.52 -0.39 20.47
CA THR A 120 -11.84 -0.91 21.79
C THR A 120 -12.38 -2.35 21.69
N ASP A 121 -12.74 -2.92 22.83
CA ASP A 121 -13.44 -4.20 22.93
C ASP A 121 -14.89 -4.15 22.40
N GLN A 122 -15.41 -2.95 22.10
CA GLN A 122 -16.74 -2.73 21.54
C GLN A 122 -16.76 -2.65 20.01
N LEU A 123 -15.64 -2.96 19.36
CA LEU A 123 -15.53 -2.88 17.91
C LEU A 123 -16.49 -3.84 17.20
N HIS A 124 -17.27 -3.28 16.29
CA HIS A 124 -17.97 -3.98 15.24
C HIS A 124 -17.59 -3.38 13.88
N VAL A 125 -17.18 -4.23 12.94
CA VAL A 125 -16.81 -3.80 11.59
C VAL A 125 -17.79 -4.41 10.59
N ILE A 126 -18.36 -3.56 9.74
CA ILE A 126 -19.22 -3.99 8.64
C ILE A 126 -18.46 -3.77 7.33
N GLU A 127 -18.03 -4.85 6.71
CA GLU A 127 -17.31 -4.81 5.44
C GLU A 127 -18.24 -5.06 4.25
N ARG A 128 -18.07 -4.29 3.17
CA ARG A 128 -18.79 -4.46 1.91
C ARG A 128 -17.79 -4.58 0.77
N PHE A 129 -17.90 -5.68 0.04
CA PHE A 129 -17.07 -5.96 -1.12
C PHE A 129 -17.93 -5.93 -2.39
N SER A 130 -17.49 -5.19 -3.40
CA SER A 130 -18.13 -5.20 -4.72
C SER A 130 -17.09 -5.23 -5.82
N ARG A 131 -17.35 -6.00 -6.87
CA ARG A 131 -16.42 -6.17 -8.01
C ARG A 131 -17.10 -5.66 -9.28
N PRO A 132 -17.04 -4.34 -9.58
CA PRO A 132 -17.74 -3.76 -10.74
C PRO A 132 -17.17 -4.23 -12.08
N ASP A 133 -15.92 -4.66 -12.11
CA ASP A 133 -15.22 -5.15 -13.30
C ASP A 133 -14.14 -6.18 -12.92
N LEU A 134 -13.50 -6.81 -13.90
CA LEU A 134 -12.42 -7.79 -13.64
C LEU A 134 -11.30 -7.22 -12.77
N MET A 135 -10.91 -5.97 -13.01
CA MET A 135 -9.70 -5.36 -12.49
C MET A 135 -9.89 -4.65 -11.15
N THR A 136 -11.13 -4.41 -10.73
CA THR A 136 -11.45 -3.58 -9.56
C THR A 136 -12.25 -4.36 -8.53
N LEU A 137 -11.75 -4.44 -7.30
CA LEU A 137 -12.53 -4.80 -6.11
C LEU A 137 -12.66 -3.55 -5.25
N HIS A 138 -13.87 -3.01 -5.18
CA HIS A 138 -14.20 -1.89 -4.31
C HIS A 138 -14.52 -2.42 -2.91
N TYR A 139 -13.80 -1.91 -1.93
CA TYR A 139 -13.93 -2.26 -0.53
C TYR A 139 -14.44 -1.06 0.27
N GLU A 140 -15.47 -1.29 1.08
CA GLU A 140 -15.89 -0.36 2.12
C GLU A 140 -15.85 -1.05 3.48
N ALA A 141 -15.45 -0.32 4.52
CA ALA A 141 -15.57 -0.77 5.89
C ALA A 141 -16.17 0.33 6.76
N THR A 142 -17.30 0.04 7.37
CA THR A 142 -17.90 0.87 8.42
C THR A 142 -17.36 0.41 9.76
N ILE A 143 -16.70 1.34 10.47
CA ILE A 143 -16.20 1.16 11.82
C ILE A 143 -17.28 1.65 12.79
N ASP A 144 -17.82 0.71 13.58
CA ASP A 144 -18.77 0.97 14.66
C ASP A 144 -18.12 0.59 15.99
N ASP A 145 -17.59 1.57 16.71
CA ASP A 145 -16.93 1.38 18.00
C ASP A 145 -17.27 2.59 18.88
N PRO A 146 -18.35 2.50 19.69
CA PRO A 146 -18.80 3.62 20.51
C PRO A 146 -17.82 3.95 21.66
N GLY A 147 -16.89 3.04 21.98
CA GLY A 147 -15.84 3.28 22.96
C GLY A 147 -14.83 4.32 22.45
N ALA A 148 -14.40 4.21 21.19
CA ALA A 148 -13.40 5.09 20.59
C ALA A 148 -13.97 6.23 19.74
N TYR A 149 -15.19 6.10 19.21
CA TYR A 149 -15.80 7.06 18.28
C TYR A 149 -17.17 7.54 18.76
N THR A 150 -17.56 8.75 18.38
CA THR A 150 -18.86 9.35 18.74
C THR A 150 -20.00 8.90 17.84
N ARG A 151 -19.70 8.29 16.69
CA ARG A 151 -20.64 7.68 15.75
C ARG A 151 -19.90 6.73 14.80
N PRO A 152 -20.63 5.81 14.12
CA PRO A 152 -20.05 5.03 13.04
C PRO A 152 -19.56 5.90 11.89
N TRP A 153 -18.49 5.45 11.22
CA TRP A 153 -17.88 6.13 10.08
C TRP A 153 -17.30 5.11 9.10
N THR A 154 -17.09 5.51 7.84
CA THR A 154 -16.78 4.56 6.75
C THR A 154 -15.52 4.95 5.99
N ILE A 155 -14.67 3.96 5.70
CA ILE A 155 -13.61 4.04 4.69
C ILE A 155 -14.02 3.34 3.41
N ALA A 156 -13.51 3.82 2.28
CA ALA A 156 -13.75 3.23 0.97
C ALA A 156 -12.52 3.38 0.07
N PHE A 157 -12.08 2.30 -0.57
CA PHE A 157 -10.98 2.32 -1.53
C PHE A 157 -11.03 1.13 -2.50
N ASP A 158 -10.32 1.27 -3.61
CA ASP A 158 -10.25 0.26 -4.66
C ASP A 158 -8.97 -0.59 -4.53
N LEU A 159 -9.16 -1.90 -4.61
CA LEU A 159 -8.10 -2.88 -4.78
C LEU A 159 -8.01 -3.27 -6.26
N SER A 160 -6.78 -3.33 -6.78
CA SER A 160 -6.50 -3.68 -8.17
C SER A 160 -6.18 -5.17 -8.30
N TRP A 161 -6.74 -5.82 -9.31
CA TRP A 161 -6.43 -7.21 -9.63
C TRP A 161 -5.03 -7.34 -10.21
N ASN A 162 -4.19 -8.18 -9.62
CA ASN A 162 -2.90 -8.58 -10.18
C ASN A 162 -2.94 -10.06 -10.58
N PRO A 163 -3.14 -10.41 -11.87
CA PRO A 163 -3.29 -11.79 -12.30
C PRO A 163 -2.00 -12.63 -12.17
N ASN A 164 -0.84 -11.98 -12.19
CA ASN A 164 0.47 -12.63 -12.13
C ASN A 164 1.16 -12.41 -10.77
N GLY A 165 0.45 -11.80 -9.82
CA GLY A 165 0.98 -11.52 -8.50
C GLY A 165 0.95 -12.75 -7.61
N GLU A 166 1.98 -12.88 -6.78
CA GLU A 166 2.02 -13.84 -5.67
C GLU A 166 2.05 -13.08 -4.35
N ILE A 167 1.33 -13.61 -3.35
CA ILE A 167 1.37 -13.06 -2.00
C ILE A 167 2.72 -13.45 -1.39
N MET A 168 3.55 -12.47 -1.08
CA MET A 168 4.82 -12.73 -0.39
C MET A 168 4.58 -12.91 1.10
N GLU A 169 5.31 -13.83 1.70
CA GLU A 169 5.37 -13.95 3.15
C GLU A 169 6.09 -12.73 3.72
N TYR A 170 5.52 -12.17 4.80
CA TYR A 170 6.16 -11.13 5.57
C TYR A 170 6.29 -11.60 7.02
N ILE A 171 7.52 -11.58 7.52
CA ILE A 171 7.84 -11.91 8.91
C ILE A 171 8.35 -10.64 9.59
N CYS A 172 7.64 -10.18 10.61
CA CYS A 172 8.12 -9.07 11.42
C CYS A 172 9.21 -9.55 12.40
N GLN A 173 10.46 -9.58 11.94
CA GLN A 173 11.58 -9.96 12.78
C GLN A 173 12.08 -8.76 13.59
N GLU A 174 12.24 -8.94 14.90
CA GLU A 174 12.74 -7.92 15.84
C GLU A 174 11.97 -6.58 15.77
N ASN A 175 10.65 -6.61 15.52
CA ASN A 175 9.83 -5.40 15.30
C ASN A 175 10.41 -4.50 14.18
N ASN A 176 11.05 -5.07 13.15
CA ASN A 176 11.82 -4.34 12.12
C ASN A 176 12.79 -3.28 12.67
N LEU A 177 13.20 -3.39 13.94
CA LEU A 177 14.07 -2.41 14.57
C LEU A 177 15.52 -2.61 14.18
N TRP A 178 15.89 -3.78 13.64
CA TRP A 178 17.27 -4.12 13.30
C TRP A 178 17.96 -3.00 12.49
N LEU A 179 17.36 -2.62 11.35
CA LEU A 179 17.93 -1.56 10.50
C LEU A 179 17.91 -0.20 11.19
N LYS A 180 16.85 0.11 11.94
CA LYS A 180 16.74 1.40 12.66
C LYS A 180 17.75 1.52 13.79
N ARG A 181 18.06 0.43 14.50
CA ARG A 181 19.10 0.36 15.54
C ARG A 181 20.49 0.48 14.93
N LEU A 182 20.76 -0.21 13.82
CA LEU A 182 22.01 -0.08 13.06
C LEU A 182 22.24 1.37 12.63
N LEU A 183 21.18 2.05 12.18
CA LEU A 183 21.21 3.46 11.74
C LEU A 183 21.03 4.47 12.88
N LYS A 184 20.90 4.04 14.14
CA LYS A 184 20.66 4.89 15.33
C LYS A 184 19.46 5.82 15.20
N GLN A 185 18.42 5.39 14.48
CA GLN A 185 17.19 6.15 14.23
C GLN A 185 16.14 5.99 15.34
N VAL A 186 16.30 4.98 16.20
CA VAL A 186 15.44 4.75 17.37
C VAL A 186 16.36 4.70 18.58
N PRO A 187 16.16 5.54 19.61
CA PRO A 187 16.89 5.46 20.86
C PRO A 187 16.63 4.12 21.55
N GLU A 188 17.62 3.60 22.29
CA GLU A 188 17.40 2.47 23.20
C GLU A 188 16.33 2.78 24.26
#